data_AF-A0A2D6Q6U5-F1
#
_entry.id   AF-A0A2D6Q6U5-F1
#
_cell.length_a   1.000
_cell.length_b   1.000
_cell.length_c   1.000
_cell.angle_alpha   90.00
_cell.angle_beta   90.00
_cell.angle_gamma   90.00
#
_symmetry.space_group_name_H-M   'P 1'
#
loop_
_entity.id
_entity.type
_entity.pdbx_description
1 polymer ?
#
loop_
_entity_poly.entity_id
_entity_poly.type
_entity_poly.pdbx_seq_one_letter_code
_entity_poly.pdbx_strand_id
1 'polypeptide(L)'
;MLLIIMKAERFEINRWPSNTNLTGRHITVDLDDVLGEYMQGFIDFYNTKHETRFLRSDLVRYDLAHYLGEKPSTIDRLVADYSQTEEYANMKVTSGAYQTLINLKDQGAKLTVLTSRFEGNANETSAWICANYPGIFSEIVYANGMNKSKGELAHKIGSNLHIDDAPKHLIDVRQYGIRGVVYSAPWNQDMQESNDLLRANNFSQVEEVALQLLERSRPTASGLYVVGE
;
A
#
# COMPACT_ATOMS: atom_id res chain seq x y z
N MET A 1 -42.04 7.07 37.00
CA MET A 1 -40.62 6.90 36.67
C MET A 1 -40.49 5.69 35.75
N LEU A 2 -40.59 5.91 34.43
CA LEU A 2 -40.48 4.83 33.43
C LEU A 2 -39.04 4.82 32.92
N LEU A 3 -38.34 3.70 33.11
CA LEU A 3 -37.00 3.46 32.60
C LEU A 3 -37.11 3.06 31.12
N ILE A 4 -36.61 3.89 30.20
CA ILE A 4 -36.47 3.52 28.79
C ILE A 4 -35.08 2.90 28.62
N ILE A 5 -35.05 1.59 28.40
CA ILE A 5 -33.84 0.85 28.02
C ILE A 5 -33.71 0.98 26.50
N MET A 6 -32.78 1.80 26.03
CA MET A 6 -32.39 1.82 24.61
C MET A 6 -31.51 0.59 24.33
N LYS A 7 -32.03 -0.34 23.52
CA LYS A 7 -31.23 -1.43 22.95
C LYS A 7 -30.20 -0.83 22.01
N ALA A 8 -28.92 -1.18 22.23
CA ALA A 8 -27.88 -0.94 21.25
C ALA A 8 -28.15 -1.84 20.04
N GLU A 9 -28.51 -1.24 18.91
CA GLU A 9 -28.54 -1.94 17.62
C GLU A 9 -27.10 -2.29 17.25
N ARG A 10 -26.83 -3.58 17.10
CA ARG A 10 -25.59 -4.08 16.54
C ARG A 10 -25.56 -3.64 15.07
N PHE A 11 -24.57 -2.85 14.69
CA PHE A 11 -24.18 -2.70 13.30
C PHE A 11 -23.73 -4.07 12.79
N GLU A 12 -24.64 -4.80 12.13
CA GLU A 12 -24.25 -5.90 11.27
C GLU A 12 -23.51 -5.29 10.08
N ILE A 13 -22.19 -5.46 10.07
CA ILE A 13 -21.38 -5.24 8.88
C ILE A 13 -21.96 -6.20 7.85
N ASN A 14 -22.60 -5.67 6.81
CA ASN A 14 -23.04 -6.45 5.65
C ASN A 14 -21.79 -7.10 5.05
N ARG A 15 -21.43 -8.30 5.52
CA ARG A 15 -20.48 -9.16 4.81
C ARG A 15 -21.15 -9.51 3.50
N TRP A 16 -20.70 -8.90 2.42
CA TRP A 16 -20.87 -9.51 1.10
C TRP A 16 -20.39 -10.97 1.22
N PRO A 17 -21.18 -11.98 0.88
CA PRO A 17 -20.62 -13.29 0.64
C PRO A 17 -19.83 -13.16 -0.67
N SER A 18 -18.57 -12.73 -0.64
CA SER A 18 -17.74 -12.77 -1.83
C SER A 18 -17.42 -14.24 -2.13
N ASN A 19 -18.25 -14.84 -2.97
CA ASN A 19 -17.90 -16.05 -3.73
C ASN A 19 -16.79 -15.78 -4.76
N THR A 20 -16.04 -14.68 -4.61
CA THR A 20 -14.99 -14.25 -5.52
C THR A 20 -13.77 -15.11 -5.28
N ASN A 21 -13.60 -16.12 -6.13
CA ASN A 21 -12.41 -16.95 -6.14
C ASN A 21 -11.24 -16.17 -6.76
N LEU A 22 -10.24 -15.83 -5.94
CA LEU A 22 -9.02 -15.16 -6.33
C LEU A 22 -7.89 -16.13 -6.72
N THR A 23 -8.18 -17.42 -6.87
CA THR A 23 -7.21 -18.41 -7.36
C THR A 23 -6.58 -17.93 -8.68
N GLY A 24 -5.25 -17.94 -8.73
CA GLY A 24 -4.48 -17.47 -9.88
C GLY A 24 -4.35 -15.95 -9.97
N ARG A 25 -4.85 -15.19 -8.98
CA ARG A 25 -4.57 -13.76 -8.84
C ARG A 25 -3.30 -13.53 -8.02
N HIS A 26 -2.50 -12.58 -8.46
CA HIS A 26 -1.31 -12.13 -7.74
C HIS A 26 -1.44 -10.65 -7.41
N ILE A 27 -1.32 -10.30 -6.14
CA ILE A 27 -1.40 -8.93 -5.64
C ILE A 27 -0.06 -8.57 -5.02
N THR A 28 0.51 -7.45 -5.45
CA THR A 28 1.72 -6.86 -4.86
C THR A 28 1.33 -5.73 -3.90
N VAL A 29 1.93 -5.67 -2.72
CA VAL A 29 1.59 -4.69 -1.68
C VAL A 29 2.85 -3.92 -1.30
N ASP A 30 2.80 -2.60 -1.32
CA ASP A 30 3.89 -1.79 -0.77
C ASP A 30 3.99 -1.95 0.75
N LEU A 31 5.13 -1.60 1.31
CA LEU A 31 5.40 -1.70 2.73
C LEU A 31 5.20 -0.37 3.46
N ASP A 32 5.99 0.65 3.11
CA ASP A 32 6.01 1.93 3.83
C ASP A 32 4.74 2.71 3.53
N ASP A 33 4.05 3.18 4.58
CA ASP A 33 2.75 3.86 4.55
C ASP A 33 1.58 3.06 3.94
N VAL A 34 1.78 1.77 3.67
CA VAL A 34 0.73 0.80 3.33
C VAL A 34 0.63 -0.28 4.40
N LEU A 35 1.66 -1.10 4.60
CA LEU A 35 1.67 -2.13 5.65
C LEU A 35 2.09 -1.58 7.01
N GLY A 36 2.95 -0.56 7.05
CA GLY A 36 3.33 0.08 8.30
C GLY A 36 3.49 1.58 8.17
N GLU A 37 3.35 2.27 9.31
CA GLU A 37 3.26 3.73 9.40
C GLU A 37 4.64 4.40 9.34
N TYR A 38 5.37 4.19 8.24
CA TYR A 38 6.73 4.66 8.06
C TYR A 38 6.87 6.17 8.23
N MET A 39 6.09 6.97 7.49
CA MET A 39 6.19 8.42 7.49
C MET A 39 5.88 9.01 8.86
N GLN A 40 4.93 8.43 9.59
CA GLN A 40 4.63 8.87 10.96
C GLN A 40 5.85 8.66 11.87
N GLY A 41 6.44 7.46 11.85
CA GLY A 41 7.64 7.16 12.64
C GLY A 41 8.85 8.03 12.24
N PHE A 42 9.04 8.28 10.95
CA PHE A 42 10.11 9.15 10.46
C PHE A 42 9.92 10.62 10.92
N ILE A 43 8.69 11.15 10.85
CA ILE A 43 8.38 12.50 11.32
C ILE A 43 8.56 12.61 12.84
N ASP A 44 8.16 11.59 13.60
CA ASP A 44 8.34 11.56 15.06
C ASP A 44 9.84 11.54 15.44
N PHE A 45 10.64 10.75 14.72
CA PHE A 45 12.10 10.75 14.83
C PHE A 45 12.70 12.14 14.54
N TYR A 46 12.30 12.76 13.43
CA TYR A 46 12.77 14.09 13.05
C TYR A 46 12.39 15.14 14.10
N ASN A 47 11.12 15.16 14.53
CA ASN A 47 10.62 16.08 15.54
C ASN A 47 11.37 15.95 16.87
N THR A 48 11.67 14.73 17.29
CA THR A 48 12.46 14.48 18.50
C THR A 48 13.88 14.99 18.36
N LYS A 49 14.54 14.72 17.23
CA LYS A 49 15.94 15.11 16.98
C LYS A 49 16.12 16.62 16.80
N HIS A 50 15.12 17.32 16.27
CA HIS A 50 15.21 18.73 15.89
C HIS A 50 14.32 19.66 16.74
N GLU A 51 13.64 19.12 17.76
CA GLU A 51 12.70 19.86 18.62
C GLU A 51 11.56 20.57 17.83
N THR A 52 11.10 19.94 16.75
CA THR A 52 10.04 20.45 15.87
C THR A 52 8.68 19.80 16.13
N ARG A 53 7.65 20.22 15.38
CA ARG A 53 6.25 19.75 15.51
C ARG A 53 5.57 19.53 14.17
N PHE A 54 6.30 19.00 13.19
CA PHE A 54 5.76 18.63 11.88
C PHE A 54 4.69 17.55 12.04
N LEU A 55 3.62 17.63 11.23
CA LEU A 55 2.53 16.67 11.22
C LEU A 55 2.47 15.94 9.88
N ARG A 56 2.33 14.61 9.91
CA ARG A 56 2.17 13.80 8.68
C ARG A 56 1.08 14.33 7.74
N SER A 57 -0.01 14.88 8.27
CA SER A 57 -1.09 15.49 7.50
C SER A 57 -0.66 16.67 6.62
N ASP A 58 0.41 17.36 6.99
CA ASP A 58 0.88 18.56 6.31
C ASP A 58 1.84 18.21 5.14
N LEU A 59 2.28 16.95 5.03
CA LEU A 59 3.05 16.43 3.90
C LEU A 59 2.11 16.16 2.72
N VAL A 60 1.62 17.22 2.08
CA VAL A 60 0.66 17.13 0.95
C VAL A 60 1.30 16.75 -0.39
N ARG A 61 2.63 16.59 -0.42
CA ARG A 61 3.39 16.07 -1.57
C ARG A 61 4.51 15.17 -1.05
N TYR A 62 4.89 14.16 -1.83
CA TYR A 62 6.01 13.27 -1.49
C TYR A 62 7.37 13.97 -1.72
N ASP A 63 7.63 15.04 -0.97
CA ASP A 63 8.85 15.85 -1.02
C ASP A 63 9.24 16.25 0.41
N LEU A 64 9.94 15.34 1.09
CA LEU A 64 10.41 15.52 2.46
C LEU A 64 11.38 16.69 2.60
N ALA A 65 12.22 16.94 1.59
CA ALA A 65 13.21 18.01 1.63
C ALA A 65 12.53 19.37 1.69
N HIS A 66 11.57 19.61 0.79
CA HIS A 66 10.78 20.84 0.82
C HIS A 66 9.97 20.96 2.11
N TYR A 67 9.28 19.88 2.51
CA TYR A 67 8.40 19.88 3.67
C TYR A 67 9.14 20.19 4.99
N LEU A 68 10.31 19.59 5.20
CA LEU A 68 11.12 19.78 6.41
C LEU A 68 12.04 21.02 6.32
N GLY A 69 12.11 21.69 5.16
CA GLY A 69 13.04 22.79 4.93
C GLY A 69 14.51 22.33 4.86
N GLU A 70 14.73 21.08 4.48
CA GLU A 70 16.04 20.43 4.43
C GLU A 70 16.59 20.30 3.01
N LYS A 71 17.90 20.06 2.90
CA LYS A 71 18.50 19.67 1.62
C LYS A 71 18.21 18.20 1.33
N PRO A 72 18.06 17.78 0.05
CA PRO A 72 17.89 16.37 -0.31
C PRO A 72 18.95 15.45 0.31
N SER A 73 20.23 15.84 0.30
CA SER A 73 21.30 15.07 0.93
C SER A 73 21.26 15.02 2.46
N THR A 74 20.55 15.95 3.12
CA THR A 74 20.25 15.83 4.55
C THR A 74 19.13 14.82 4.76
N ILE A 75 18.09 14.81 3.91
CA ILE A 75 17.05 13.79 3.96
C ILE A 75 17.63 12.39 3.81
N ASP A 76 18.53 12.17 2.84
CA ASP A 76 19.15 10.85 2.64
C ASP A 76 19.87 10.35 3.90
N ARG A 77 20.59 11.25 4.59
CA ARG A 77 21.26 10.93 5.86
C ARG A 77 20.27 10.68 6.99
N LEU A 78 19.20 11.46 7.09
CA LEU A 78 18.16 11.27 8.11
C LEU A 78 17.41 9.95 7.91
N VAL A 79 17.14 9.56 6.67
CA VAL A 79 16.53 8.26 6.34
C VAL A 79 17.47 7.12 6.73
N ALA A 80 18.76 7.26 6.44
CA ALA A 80 19.77 6.28 6.86
C ALA A 80 19.89 6.19 8.39
N ASP A 81 19.92 7.34 9.09
CA ASP A 81 19.93 7.39 10.56
C ASP A 81 18.68 6.73 11.14
N TYR A 82 17.49 7.08 10.61
CA TYR A 82 16.22 6.52 11.07
C TYR A 82 16.18 5.00 10.89
N SER A 83 16.75 4.46 9.80
CA SER A 83 16.76 3.02 9.55
C SER A 83 17.60 2.22 10.57
N GLN A 84 18.41 2.90 11.39
CA GLN A 84 19.19 2.28 12.48
C GLN A 84 18.49 2.35 13.84
N THR A 85 17.28 2.91 13.91
CA THR A 85 16.55 3.13 15.16
C THR A 85 15.67 1.94 15.54
N GLU A 86 15.36 1.81 16.84
CA GLU A 86 14.39 0.83 17.31
C GLU A 86 12.97 1.17 16.82
N GLU A 87 12.65 2.45 16.63
CA GLU A 87 11.37 2.92 16.10
C GLU A 87 11.14 2.41 14.67
N TYR A 88 12.17 2.42 13.83
CA TYR A 88 12.11 1.83 12.50
C TYR A 88 11.96 0.30 12.56
N ALA A 89 12.71 -0.36 13.44
CA ALA A 89 12.63 -1.82 13.63
C ALA A 89 11.27 -2.26 14.22
N ASN A 90 10.59 -1.39 14.96
CA ASN A 90 9.28 -1.62 15.58
C ASN A 90 8.18 -0.73 14.96
N MET A 91 8.31 -0.44 13.66
CA MET A 91 7.34 0.38 12.93
C MET A 91 5.91 -0.10 13.18
N LYS A 92 4.99 0.83 13.43
CA LYS A 92 3.58 0.48 13.70
C LYS A 92 2.93 -0.14 12.48
N VAL A 93 2.12 -1.17 12.70
CA VAL A 93 1.33 -1.80 11.64
C VAL A 93 0.13 -0.93 11.28
N THR A 94 -0.22 -0.92 10.00
CA THR A 94 -1.43 -0.24 9.56
C THR A 94 -2.68 -0.99 10.03
N SER A 95 -3.61 -0.26 10.64
CA SER A 95 -4.85 -0.85 11.19
C SER A 95 -5.66 -1.60 10.14
N GLY A 96 -6.08 -2.83 10.47
CA GLY A 96 -6.88 -3.70 9.60
C GLY A 96 -6.10 -4.43 8.51
N ALA A 97 -4.82 -4.11 8.28
CA ALA A 97 -4.05 -4.68 7.18
C ALA A 97 -3.96 -6.21 7.22
N TYR A 98 -3.59 -6.77 8.38
CA TYR A 98 -3.50 -8.22 8.54
C TYR A 98 -4.80 -8.93 8.19
N GLN A 99 -5.93 -8.45 8.74
CA GLN A 99 -7.24 -9.10 8.56
C GLN A 99 -7.71 -9.03 7.11
N THR A 100 -7.51 -7.90 6.42
CA THR A 100 -7.86 -7.79 5.01
C THR A 100 -6.99 -8.68 4.14
N LEU A 101 -5.68 -8.72 4.39
CA LEU A 101 -4.75 -9.48 3.57
C LEU A 101 -4.95 -10.99 3.76
N ILE A 102 -5.23 -11.46 4.98
CA ILE A 102 -5.57 -12.87 5.18
C ILE A 102 -6.87 -13.23 4.45
N ASN A 103 -7.88 -12.36 4.44
CA ASN A 103 -9.13 -12.61 3.69
C ASN A 103 -8.87 -12.74 2.18
N LEU A 104 -8.05 -11.86 1.60
CA LEU A 104 -7.69 -11.93 0.17
C LEU A 104 -6.92 -13.22 -0.15
N LYS A 105 -6.00 -13.61 0.74
CA LYS A 105 -5.25 -14.86 0.62
C LYS A 105 -6.15 -16.09 0.74
N ASP A 106 -7.07 -16.12 1.69
CA ASP A 106 -8.00 -17.24 1.91
C ASP A 106 -8.98 -17.40 0.74
N GLN A 107 -9.26 -16.31 0.01
CA GLN A 107 -9.98 -16.34 -1.27
C GLN A 107 -9.13 -16.88 -2.44
N GLY A 108 -7.83 -17.15 -2.23
CA GLY A 108 -6.94 -17.80 -3.19
C GLY A 108 -5.89 -16.89 -3.84
N ALA A 109 -5.78 -15.61 -3.42
CA ALA A 109 -4.77 -14.71 -3.97
C ALA A 109 -3.36 -15.07 -3.48
N LYS A 110 -2.37 -14.99 -4.38
CA LYS A 110 -0.95 -14.90 -4.00
C LYS A 110 -0.64 -13.46 -3.61
N LEU A 111 0.01 -13.25 -2.47
CA LEU A 111 0.42 -11.94 -1.98
C LEU A 111 1.95 -11.82 -1.89
N THR A 112 2.49 -10.73 -2.42
CA THR A 112 3.93 -10.42 -2.39
C THR A 112 4.15 -9.01 -1.89
N VAL A 113 5.12 -8.81 -1.00
CA VAL A 113 5.58 -7.47 -0.65
C VAL A 113 6.45 -6.94 -1.79
N LEU A 114 6.18 -5.75 -2.29
CA LEU A 114 6.99 -5.06 -3.30
C LEU A 114 7.35 -3.66 -2.81
N THR A 115 8.59 -3.51 -2.33
CA THR A 115 9.03 -2.31 -1.62
C THR A 115 10.22 -1.62 -2.30
N SER A 116 10.33 -0.29 -2.12
CA SER A 116 11.50 0.51 -2.51
C SER A 116 12.48 0.76 -1.36
N ARG A 117 12.35 0.04 -0.24
CA ARG A 117 13.39 0.01 0.80
C ARG A 117 14.73 -0.43 0.23
N PHE A 118 15.80 0.15 0.77
CA PHE A 118 17.16 -0.25 0.44
C PHE A 118 17.41 -1.71 0.83
N GLU A 119 17.95 -2.50 -0.09
CA GLU A 119 18.21 -3.94 0.12
C GLU A 119 19.12 -4.24 1.32
N GLY A 120 19.98 -3.29 1.73
CA GLY A 120 20.77 -3.42 2.96
C GLY A 120 19.94 -3.58 4.25
N ASN A 121 18.65 -3.20 4.22
CA ASN A 121 17.71 -3.33 5.35
C ASN A 121 16.84 -4.61 5.24
N ALA A 122 17.25 -5.59 4.43
CA ALA A 122 16.43 -6.76 4.14
C ALA A 122 16.18 -7.65 5.35
N ASN A 123 17.13 -7.75 6.28
CA ASN A 123 17.00 -8.57 7.48
C ASN A 123 15.95 -7.99 8.43
N GLU A 124 16.04 -6.70 8.71
CA GLU A 124 15.11 -5.95 9.57
C GLU A 124 13.71 -5.95 8.95
N THR A 125 13.63 -5.73 7.63
CA THR A 125 12.37 -5.75 6.89
C THR A 125 11.71 -7.14 6.94
N SER A 126 12.49 -8.20 6.72
CA SER A 126 12.00 -9.58 6.79
C SER A 126 11.55 -9.95 8.20
N ALA A 127 12.32 -9.59 9.23
CA ALA A 127 11.96 -9.83 10.62
C ALA A 127 10.64 -9.13 11.00
N TRP A 128 10.50 -7.87 10.61
CA TRP A 128 9.28 -7.09 10.87
C TRP A 128 8.06 -7.68 10.15
N ILE A 129 8.19 -8.07 8.87
CA ILE A 129 7.11 -8.71 8.11
C ILE A 129 6.74 -10.06 8.72
N CYS A 130 7.72 -10.90 9.10
CA CYS A 130 7.46 -12.20 9.71
C CYS A 130 6.72 -12.06 11.06
N ALA A 131 7.07 -11.06 11.86
CA ALA A 131 6.45 -10.83 13.17
C ALA A 131 5.00 -10.31 13.04
N ASN A 132 4.74 -9.43 12.07
CA ASN A 132 3.48 -8.70 11.98
C ASN A 132 2.49 -9.27 10.95
N TYR A 133 2.97 -9.98 9.94
CA TYR A 133 2.18 -10.57 8.86
C TYR A 133 2.45 -12.08 8.68
N PRO A 134 2.40 -12.89 9.75
CA PRO A 134 2.71 -14.31 9.69
C PRO A 134 1.78 -15.04 8.71
N GLY A 135 2.36 -15.79 7.78
CA GLY A 135 1.61 -16.63 6.84
C GLY A 135 0.81 -15.88 5.77
N ILE A 136 1.08 -14.59 5.55
CA ILE A 136 0.41 -13.76 4.54
C ILE A 136 1.15 -13.76 3.21
N PHE A 137 2.43 -13.39 3.23
CA PHE A 137 3.20 -13.13 2.01
C PHE A 137 4.03 -14.35 1.59
N SER A 138 4.12 -14.58 0.29
CA SER A 138 4.98 -15.63 -0.28
C SER A 138 6.43 -15.22 -0.41
N GLU A 139 6.70 -13.93 -0.62
CA GLU A 139 8.04 -13.37 -0.84
C GLU A 139 8.07 -11.86 -0.61
N ILE A 140 9.27 -11.29 -0.51
CA ILE A 140 9.54 -9.85 -0.48
C ILE A 140 10.44 -9.52 -1.68
N VAL A 141 10.02 -8.54 -2.48
CA VAL A 141 10.73 -8.07 -3.68
C VAL A 141 11.18 -6.62 -3.45
N TYR A 142 12.49 -6.39 -3.56
CA TYR A 142 13.10 -5.07 -3.38
C TYR A 142 13.35 -4.41 -4.74
N ALA A 143 12.67 -3.30 -5.01
CA ALA A 143 12.90 -2.49 -6.22
C ALA A 143 14.22 -1.72 -6.14
N ASN A 144 14.51 -1.19 -4.95
CA ASN A 144 15.72 -0.41 -4.67
C ASN A 144 16.89 -1.34 -4.32
N GLY A 145 17.48 -1.92 -5.37
CA GLY A 145 18.57 -2.91 -5.32
C GLY A 145 18.80 -3.55 -6.69
N MET A 146 17.75 -3.65 -7.51
CA MET A 146 17.82 -4.24 -8.86
C MET A 146 17.95 -3.22 -10.01
N ASN A 147 18.01 -1.90 -9.74
CA ASN A 147 17.85 -0.84 -10.75
C ASN A 147 16.59 -0.99 -11.61
N LYS A 148 15.51 -1.55 -11.04
CA LYS A 148 14.23 -1.80 -11.72
C LYS A 148 13.11 -1.04 -11.04
N SER A 149 12.15 -0.59 -11.83
CA SER A 149 10.95 0.05 -11.32
C SER A 149 10.02 -0.97 -10.64
N LYS A 150 9.09 -0.51 -9.81
CA LYS A 150 8.08 -1.41 -9.21
C LYS A 150 7.20 -2.01 -10.31
N GLY A 151 6.87 -1.23 -11.34
CA GLY A 151 6.13 -1.66 -12.52
C GLY A 151 6.79 -2.83 -13.24
N GLU A 152 8.08 -2.72 -13.55
CA GLU A 152 8.81 -3.79 -14.21
C GLU A 152 8.82 -5.09 -13.39
N LEU A 153 9.07 -4.96 -12.08
CA LEU A 153 9.13 -6.11 -11.17
C LEU A 153 7.77 -6.76 -10.97
N ALA A 154 6.72 -5.96 -10.73
CA ALA A 154 5.36 -6.42 -10.62
C ALA A 154 4.92 -7.15 -11.90
N HIS A 155 5.28 -6.63 -13.07
CA HIS A 155 5.00 -7.28 -14.35
C HIS A 155 5.73 -8.61 -14.48
N LYS A 156 7.03 -8.65 -14.17
CA LYS A 156 7.87 -9.85 -14.25
C LYS A 156 7.33 -11.00 -13.38
N ILE A 157 6.80 -10.69 -12.20
CA ILE A 157 6.23 -11.70 -11.29
C ILE A 157 4.74 -11.99 -11.55
N GLY A 158 4.16 -11.41 -12.61
CA GLY A 158 2.79 -11.66 -13.03
C GLY A 158 1.73 -11.04 -12.12
N SER A 159 2.04 -9.92 -11.44
CA SER A 159 1.08 -9.19 -10.61
C SER A 159 -0.11 -8.71 -11.45
N ASN A 160 -1.31 -8.84 -10.90
CA ASN A 160 -2.55 -8.34 -11.50
C ASN A 160 -2.98 -7.00 -10.91
N LEU A 161 -2.59 -6.75 -9.66
CA LEU A 161 -3.01 -5.62 -8.86
C LEU A 161 -1.85 -5.20 -7.94
N HIS A 162 -1.62 -3.90 -7.82
CA HIS A 162 -0.68 -3.34 -6.87
C HIS A 162 -1.39 -2.39 -5.89
N ILE A 163 -1.07 -2.49 -4.61
CA ILE A 163 -1.54 -1.57 -3.55
C ILE A 163 -0.35 -0.73 -3.11
N ASP A 164 -0.45 0.60 -3.26
CA ASP A 164 0.64 1.54 -2.99
C ASP A 164 0.05 2.91 -2.65
N ASP A 165 0.73 3.72 -1.85
CA ASP A 165 0.34 5.08 -1.50
C ASP A 165 1.03 6.14 -2.38
N ALA A 166 2.15 5.81 -3.03
CA ALA A 166 2.95 6.75 -3.79
C ALA A 166 2.45 6.85 -5.25
N PRO A 167 2.02 8.05 -5.71
CA PRO A 167 1.52 8.22 -7.08
C PRO A 167 2.50 7.77 -8.16
N LYS A 168 3.81 7.97 -7.96
CA LYS A 168 4.85 7.56 -8.91
C LYS A 168 4.86 6.05 -9.16
N HIS A 169 4.63 5.24 -8.13
CA HIS A 169 4.65 3.78 -8.23
C HIS A 169 3.37 3.27 -8.88
N LEU A 170 2.23 3.87 -8.55
CA LEU A 170 0.95 3.55 -9.19
C LEU A 170 0.93 3.92 -10.67
N ILE A 171 1.53 5.04 -11.06
CA ILE A 171 1.70 5.41 -12.48
C ILE A 171 2.61 4.41 -13.19
N ASP A 172 3.71 4.01 -12.57
CA ASP A 172 4.68 3.05 -13.09
C ASP A 172 4.05 1.66 -13.35
N VAL A 173 3.36 1.06 -12.37
CA VAL A 173 2.71 -0.26 -12.56
C VAL A 173 1.63 -0.25 -13.64
N ARG A 174 0.90 0.86 -13.80
CA ARG A 174 -0.14 1.00 -14.83
C ARG A 174 0.42 0.96 -16.25
N GLN A 175 1.66 1.40 -16.46
CA GLN A 175 2.33 1.28 -17.77
C GLN A 175 2.49 -0.18 -18.22
N TYR A 176 2.47 -1.12 -17.27
CA TYR A 176 2.54 -2.56 -17.52
C TYR A 176 1.16 -3.25 -17.52
N GLY A 177 0.07 -2.48 -17.55
CA GLY A 177 -1.31 -3.00 -17.55
C GLY A 177 -1.73 -3.62 -16.20
N ILE A 178 -1.04 -3.28 -15.13
CA ILE A 178 -1.34 -3.72 -13.76
C ILE A 178 -2.29 -2.71 -13.13
N ARG A 179 -3.34 -3.20 -12.49
CA ARG A 179 -4.33 -2.34 -11.81
C ARG A 179 -3.75 -1.81 -10.51
N GLY A 180 -4.22 -0.66 -10.04
CA GLY A 180 -3.74 -0.02 -8.81
C GLY A 180 -4.85 0.18 -7.78
N VAL A 181 -4.54 -0.08 -6.52
CA VAL A 181 -5.27 0.47 -5.37
C VAL A 181 -4.44 1.64 -4.84
N VAL A 182 -5.00 2.85 -4.89
CA VAL A 182 -4.42 4.03 -4.23
C VAL A 182 -4.73 3.92 -2.75
N TYR A 183 -3.75 3.55 -1.93
CA TYR A 183 -3.91 3.60 -0.49
C TYR A 183 -3.82 5.05 -0.03
N SER A 184 -4.88 5.58 0.59
CA SER A 184 -5.01 7.02 0.80
C SER A 184 -3.95 7.57 1.77
N ALA A 185 -3.25 8.61 1.34
CA ALA A 185 -2.24 9.31 2.12
C ALA A 185 -2.26 10.82 1.82
N PRO A 186 -1.77 11.69 2.71
CA PRO A 186 -1.82 13.14 2.52
C PRO A 186 -1.24 13.61 1.17
N TRP A 187 -0.19 12.95 0.69
CA TRP A 187 0.52 13.29 -0.56
C TRP A 187 -0.10 12.79 -1.85
N ASN A 188 -1.21 12.06 -1.81
CA ASN A 188 -1.83 11.46 -2.99
C ASN A 188 -3.27 11.91 -3.23
N GLN A 189 -3.75 12.94 -2.54
CA GLN A 189 -5.16 13.38 -2.62
C GLN A 189 -5.55 13.88 -4.02
N ASP A 190 -4.61 14.45 -4.78
CA ASP A 190 -4.84 14.91 -6.15
C ASP A 190 -4.85 13.78 -7.20
N MET A 191 -4.55 12.54 -6.79
CA MET A 191 -4.53 11.41 -7.70
C MET A 191 -5.95 11.00 -8.09
N GLN A 192 -6.26 11.15 -9.38
CA GLN A 192 -7.57 10.83 -9.96
C GLN A 192 -7.74 9.33 -10.17
N GLU A 193 -8.92 8.83 -9.82
CA GLU A 193 -9.33 7.45 -10.09
C GLU A 193 -9.63 7.22 -11.57
N SER A 194 -9.51 5.96 -12.00
CA SER A 194 -9.83 5.48 -13.34
C SER A 194 -10.31 4.04 -13.31
N ASN A 195 -10.63 3.47 -14.48
CA ASN A 195 -11.17 2.10 -14.57
C ASN A 195 -10.22 1.00 -14.05
N ASP A 196 -8.95 1.31 -13.95
CA ASP A 196 -7.83 0.46 -13.54
C ASP A 196 -7.10 0.97 -12.30
N LEU A 197 -7.58 2.05 -11.68
CA LEU A 197 -6.97 2.69 -10.51
C LEU A 197 -8.06 3.25 -9.59
N LEU A 198 -8.23 2.65 -8.41
CA LEU A 198 -9.27 3.04 -7.46
C LEU A 198 -8.69 3.28 -6.07
N ARG A 199 -9.31 4.16 -5.30
CA ARG A 199 -8.82 4.60 -3.98
C ARG A 199 -9.45 3.79 -2.85
N ALA A 200 -8.63 3.45 -1.86
CA ALA A 200 -9.06 2.92 -0.58
C ALA A 200 -8.55 3.79 0.57
N ASN A 201 -9.43 4.24 1.46
CA ASN A 201 -9.08 5.10 2.59
C ASN A 201 -8.68 4.32 3.85
N ASN A 202 -8.87 3.01 3.84
CA ASN A 202 -8.51 2.08 4.91
C ASN A 202 -8.50 0.66 4.35
N PHE A 203 -8.00 -0.30 5.12
CA PHE A 203 -7.90 -1.69 4.68
C PHE A 203 -9.24 -2.40 4.48
N SER A 204 -10.32 -1.98 5.12
CA SER A 204 -11.64 -2.52 4.79
C SER A 204 -12.03 -2.17 3.35
N GLN A 205 -11.79 -0.93 2.93
CA GLN A 205 -12.00 -0.51 1.53
C GLN A 205 -11.00 -1.15 0.56
N VAL A 206 -9.79 -1.49 1.00
CA VAL A 206 -8.80 -2.20 0.14
C VAL A 206 -9.38 -3.52 -0.36
N GLU A 207 -10.06 -4.29 0.49
CA GLU A 207 -10.68 -5.55 0.09
C GLU A 207 -11.71 -5.32 -1.03
N GLU A 208 -12.68 -4.43 -0.79
CA GLU A 208 -13.76 -4.10 -1.73
C GLU A 208 -13.20 -3.63 -3.09
N VAL A 209 -12.23 -2.71 -3.06
CA VAL A 209 -11.61 -2.15 -4.25
C VAL A 209 -10.78 -3.20 -5.00
N ALA A 210 -10.03 -4.05 -4.29
CA ALA A 210 -9.25 -5.11 -4.90
C ALA A 210 -10.15 -6.10 -5.64
N LEU A 211 -11.25 -6.54 -5.01
CA LEU A 211 -12.22 -7.43 -5.64
C LEU A 211 -12.83 -6.77 -6.90
N GLN A 212 -13.28 -5.51 -6.78
CA GLN A 212 -13.85 -4.77 -7.90
C GLN A 212 -12.88 -4.66 -9.08
N LEU A 213 -11.60 -4.39 -8.84
CA LEU A 213 -10.58 -4.29 -9.89
C LEU A 213 -10.25 -5.66 -10.49
N LEU A 214 -10.27 -6.73 -9.72
CA LEU A 214 -9.92 -8.08 -10.18
C LEU A 214 -11.05 -8.77 -10.94
N GLU A 215 -12.31 -8.48 -10.61
CA GLU A 215 -13.50 -9.00 -11.28
C GLU A 215 -13.73 -8.40 -12.68
N ARG A 216 -13.30 -7.16 -12.91
CA ARG A 216 -13.40 -6.52 -14.23
C ARG A 216 -12.63 -7.33 -15.27
N SER A 217 -13.34 -7.82 -16.29
CA SER A 217 -12.73 -8.43 -17.49
C SER A 217 -11.73 -7.44 -18.09
N ARG A 218 -10.56 -7.91 -18.54
CA ARG A 218 -9.67 -7.07 -19.35
C ARG A 218 -10.46 -6.67 -20.61
N PRO A 219 -10.48 -5.40 -21.04
CA PRO A 219 -10.89 -5.08 -22.39
C PRO A 219 -10.03 -5.93 -23.32
N THR A 220 -10.64 -6.79 -24.12
CA THR A 220 -9.91 -7.51 -25.16
C THR A 220 -9.40 -6.47 -26.15
N ALA A 221 -8.16 -6.62 -26.63
CA ALA A 221 -7.55 -5.74 -27.62
C ALA A 221 -8.24 -5.81 -29.02
N SER A 222 -9.47 -6.32 -29.10
CA SER A 222 -10.23 -6.57 -30.33
C SER A 222 -11.26 -5.48 -30.66
N GLY A 223 -11.19 -4.31 -30.00
CA GLY A 223 -12.13 -3.20 -30.21
C GLY A 223 -11.69 -2.13 -31.21
N LEU A 224 -10.61 -2.34 -31.98
CA LEU A 224 -10.21 -1.41 -33.03
C LEU A 224 -10.92 -1.77 -34.34
N TYR A 225 -12.01 -1.03 -34.60
CA TYR A 225 -12.60 -0.70 -35.90
C TYR A 225 -12.70 -1.83 -36.94
N VAL A 226 -13.86 -2.47 -37.01
CA VAL A 226 -14.42 -2.88 -38.30
C VAL A 226 -15.12 -1.64 -38.86
N VAL A 227 -14.45 -0.95 -39.79
CA VAL A 227 -15.12 0.03 -40.65
C VAL A 227 -15.88 -0.80 -41.68
N GLY A 228 -17.21 -0.82 -41.56
CA GLY A 228 -18.08 -1.45 -42.54
C GLY A 228 -18.17 -0.61 -43.81
N GLU A 229 -18.05 -1.33 -44.93
CA GLU A 229 -18.43 -1.08 -46.34
C GLU A 229 -18.65 0.37 -46.82
#